data_AF-A0A963PD41-F1
#
_entry.id   AF-A0A963PD41-F1
#
_cell.length_a   1.000
_cell.length_b   1.000
_cell.length_c   1.000
_cell.angle_alpha   90.00
_cell.angle_beta   90.00
_cell.angle_gamma   90.00
#
_symmetry.space_group_name_H-M   'P 1'
#
loop_
_entity.id
_entity.type
_entity.pdbx_description
1 polymer ?
#
loop_
_entity_poly.entity_id
_entity_poly.type
_entity_poly.pdbx_seq_one_letter_code
_entity_poly.pdbx_strand_id
1 'polypeptide(L)'
;GGTLLVSVPIALILNDDFYGRGLMRVIVMLPWAVSLTMTAIVWRWSLHGQYGMVNETLQDLGIIDQYIEWLATAQVAFPVEIVIGILVSIPFTTTVFIGGLSSLPGEIYEAARIDGAGFLDRLKHLTLPLLKPFINIALVLNIIHVFNSFPIIWVMTQGDPANGTDILVTYLYKLAFRYGRIGDAAAMSLVMFAILLAFTIVYARMAMRENSQEEEA
;
A
#
# COMPACT_ATOMS: atom_id res chain seq x y z
N GLY A 1 6.01 -1.03 3.75
CA GLY A 1 6.82 0.08 4.29
C GLY A 1 6.12 1.41 4.07
N GLY A 2 6.23 1.98 2.88
CA GLY A 2 5.66 3.31 2.55
C GLY A 2 4.18 3.47 2.88
N THR A 3 3.34 2.49 2.54
CA THR A 3 1.89 2.54 2.86
C THR A 3 1.62 2.71 4.35
N LEU A 4 2.35 2.01 5.22
CA LEU A 4 2.15 2.08 6.67
C LEU A 4 2.57 3.46 7.20
N LEU A 5 3.71 3.99 6.71
CA LEU A 5 4.22 5.30 7.11
C LEU A 5 3.24 6.43 6.81
N VAL A 6 2.48 6.33 5.71
CA VAL A 6 1.48 7.33 5.32
C VAL A 6 0.14 7.06 6.00
N SER A 7 -0.27 5.80 6.12
CA SER A 7 -1.60 5.43 6.64
C SER A 7 -1.71 5.60 8.16
N VAL A 8 -0.64 5.41 8.93
CA VAL A 8 -0.69 5.59 10.40
C VAL A 8 -1.02 7.05 10.77
N PRO A 9 -0.31 8.08 10.26
CA PRO A 9 -0.68 9.47 10.53
C PRO A 9 -2.11 9.81 10.10
N ILE A 10 -2.54 9.36 8.92
CA ILE A 10 -3.91 9.59 8.44
C ILE A 10 -4.92 8.94 9.38
N ALA A 11 -4.68 7.71 9.81
CA ALA A 11 -5.56 7.00 10.72
C ALA A 11 -5.67 7.69 12.09
N LEU A 12 -4.56 8.20 12.63
CA LEU A 12 -4.57 8.97 13.89
C LEU A 12 -5.44 10.22 13.77
N ILE A 13 -5.26 11.00 12.70
CA ILE A 13 -6.06 12.22 12.45
C ILE A 13 -7.55 11.86 12.30
N LEU A 14 -7.87 10.79 11.59
CA LEU A 14 -9.26 10.34 11.38
C LEU A 14 -9.88 9.61 12.58
N ASN A 15 -9.05 9.22 13.56
CA ASN A 15 -9.51 8.61 14.78
C ASN A 15 -9.99 9.67 15.79
N ASP A 16 -9.37 10.85 15.79
CA ASP A 16 -9.76 11.96 16.66
C ASP A 16 -11.21 12.43 16.42
N ASP A 17 -11.81 12.98 17.46
CA ASP A 17 -13.15 13.56 17.42
C ASP A 17 -13.12 14.99 16.90
N PHE A 18 -13.51 15.17 15.63
CA PHE A 18 -13.70 16.48 15.01
C PHE A 18 -14.95 16.53 14.12
N TYR A 19 -15.45 17.74 13.91
CA TYR A 19 -16.61 18.00 13.07
C TYR A 19 -16.30 17.64 11.60
N GLY A 20 -17.07 16.72 11.01
CA GLY A 20 -16.86 16.24 9.64
C GLY A 20 -16.04 14.94 9.52
N ARG A 21 -15.67 14.29 10.63
CA ARG A 21 -14.88 13.03 10.60
C ARG A 21 -15.48 11.93 9.71
N GLY A 22 -16.81 11.79 9.70
CA GLY A 22 -17.50 10.80 8.87
C GLY A 22 -17.31 11.06 7.37
N LEU A 23 -17.45 12.32 6.95
CA LEU A 23 -17.25 12.72 5.56
C LEU A 23 -15.79 12.51 5.13
N MET A 24 -14.82 12.86 5.97
CA MET A 24 -13.41 12.67 5.66
C MET A 24 -13.05 11.17 5.54
N ARG A 25 -13.60 10.31 6.41
CA ARG A 25 -13.44 8.86 6.28
C ARG A 25 -13.97 8.34 4.95
N VAL A 26 -15.16 8.81 4.53
CA VAL A 26 -15.72 8.44 3.22
C VAL A 26 -14.79 8.90 2.09
N ILE A 27 -14.36 10.17 2.09
CA ILE A 27 -13.47 10.73 1.05
C ILE A 27 -12.18 9.93 0.93
N VAL A 28 -11.55 9.58 2.06
CA VAL A 28 -10.31 8.79 2.08
C VAL A 28 -10.55 7.36 1.58
N MET A 29 -11.74 6.79 1.80
CA MET A 29 -12.11 5.45 1.33
C MET A 29 -12.52 5.41 -0.15
N LEU A 30 -12.99 6.52 -0.73
CA LEU A 30 -13.48 6.58 -2.11
C LEU A 30 -12.51 6.00 -3.16
N PRO A 31 -11.20 6.29 -3.14
CA PRO A 31 -10.27 5.76 -4.14
C PRO A 31 -10.23 4.23 -4.18
N TRP A 32 -10.52 3.55 -3.07
CA TRP A 32 -10.54 2.08 -2.99
C TRP A 32 -11.79 1.46 -3.61
N ALA A 33 -12.86 2.23 -3.81
CA ALA A 33 -14.04 1.77 -4.54
C ALA A 33 -13.80 1.70 -6.07
N VAL A 34 -12.75 2.35 -6.57
CA VAL A 34 -12.40 2.36 -7.99
C VAL A 34 -11.54 1.13 -8.31
N SER A 35 -11.78 0.49 -9.47
CA SER A 35 -10.98 -0.66 -9.89
C SER A 35 -9.51 -0.28 -10.12
N LEU A 36 -8.59 -1.17 -9.75
CA LEU A 36 -7.14 -0.96 -9.93
C LEU A 36 -6.79 -0.65 -11.39
N THR A 37 -7.44 -1.33 -12.34
CA THR A 37 -7.26 -1.11 -13.78
C THR A 37 -7.63 0.32 -14.16
N MET A 38 -8.78 0.84 -13.70
CA MET A 38 -9.21 2.19 -14.03
C MET A 38 -8.28 3.23 -13.43
N THR A 39 -7.88 3.05 -12.18
CA THR A 39 -6.88 3.90 -11.51
C THR A 39 -5.57 3.93 -12.29
N ALA A 40 -5.09 2.78 -12.76
CA ALA A 40 -3.87 2.71 -13.57
C ALA A 40 -4.00 3.38 -14.94
N ILE A 41 -5.19 3.32 -15.59
CA ILE A 41 -5.47 4.04 -16.85
C ILE A 41 -5.37 5.54 -16.62
N VAL A 42 -6.03 6.05 -15.56
CA VAL A 42 -5.99 7.48 -15.22
C VAL A 42 -4.56 7.93 -14.97
N TRP A 43 -3.81 7.20 -14.16
CA TRP A 43 -2.41 7.54 -13.88
C TRP A 43 -1.53 7.48 -15.13
N ARG A 44 -1.69 6.48 -15.99
CA ARG A 44 -0.96 6.40 -17.26
C ARG A 44 -1.21 7.63 -18.14
N TRP A 45 -2.44 8.13 -18.19
CA TRP A 45 -2.78 9.33 -18.94
C TRP A 45 -2.22 10.59 -18.26
N SER A 46 -2.39 10.71 -16.94
CA SER A 46 -1.86 11.85 -16.16
C SER A 46 -0.33 11.96 -16.21
N LEU A 47 0.37 10.84 -16.36
CA LEU A 47 1.83 10.75 -16.46
C LEU A 47 2.33 10.76 -17.92
N HIS A 48 1.49 11.10 -18.89
CA HIS A 48 1.90 11.16 -20.28
C HIS A 48 2.98 12.23 -20.50
N GLY A 49 4.04 11.88 -21.23
CA GLY A 49 5.21 12.74 -21.41
C GLY A 49 4.99 14.00 -22.23
N GLN A 50 3.89 14.11 -22.98
CA GLN A 50 3.62 15.25 -23.87
C GLN A 50 2.43 16.13 -23.47
N TYR A 51 1.48 15.59 -22.70
CA TYR A 51 0.21 16.26 -22.36
C TYR A 51 -0.34 15.80 -21.00
N GLY A 52 0.48 15.12 -20.21
CA GLY A 52 0.06 14.61 -18.91
C GLY A 52 -0.14 15.75 -17.91
N MET A 53 -1.25 15.71 -17.19
CA MET A 53 -1.60 16.71 -16.16
C MET A 53 -0.51 16.86 -15.09
N VAL A 54 0.27 15.81 -14.81
CA VAL A 54 1.39 15.88 -13.86
C VAL A 54 2.51 16.79 -14.39
N ASN A 55 2.89 16.66 -15.66
CA ASN A 55 3.91 17.51 -16.27
C ASN A 55 3.44 18.96 -16.36
N GLU A 56 2.21 19.20 -16.81
CA GLU A 56 1.60 20.54 -16.86
C GLU A 56 1.66 21.21 -15.48
N THR A 57 1.17 20.53 -14.45
CA THR A 57 1.13 21.08 -13.09
C THR A 57 2.54 21.36 -12.54
N LEU A 58 3.51 20.48 -12.79
CA LEU A 58 4.88 20.68 -12.32
C LEU A 58 5.60 21.81 -13.06
N GLN A 59 5.30 22.01 -14.35
CA GLN A 59 5.84 23.11 -15.13
C GLN A 59 5.23 24.45 -14.71
N ASP A 60 3.90 24.50 -14.51
CA ASP A 60 3.20 25.70 -14.02
C ASP A 60 3.69 26.14 -12.64
N LEU A 61 4.06 25.19 -11.78
CA LEU A 61 4.65 25.45 -10.47
C LEU A 61 6.14 25.83 -10.53
N GLY A 62 6.77 25.76 -11.71
CA GLY A 62 8.20 26.03 -11.91
C GLY A 62 9.13 24.97 -11.28
N ILE A 63 8.62 23.76 -11.03
CA ILE A 63 9.41 22.64 -10.47
C ILE A 63 10.24 21.96 -11.57
N ILE A 64 9.73 21.95 -12.81
CA ILE A 64 10.40 21.39 -13.98
C ILE A 64 10.42 22.40 -15.13
N ASP A 65 11.52 22.47 -15.85
CA ASP A 65 11.64 23.32 -17.04
C ASP A 65 11.12 22.62 -18.31
N GLN A 66 11.18 21.29 -18.33
CA GLN A 66 10.81 20.44 -19.47
C GLN A 66 9.98 19.25 -19.00
N TYR A 67 9.12 18.75 -19.88
CA TYR A 67 8.27 17.61 -19.58
C TYR A 67 9.10 16.35 -19.37
N ILE A 68 8.73 15.57 -18.36
CA ILE A 68 9.40 14.33 -18.00
C ILE A 68 8.65 13.17 -18.64
N GLU A 69 9.39 12.29 -19.31
CA GLU A 69 8.87 11.04 -19.85
C GLU A 69 8.84 9.95 -18.76
N TRP A 70 7.86 10.05 -17.86
CA TRP A 70 7.76 9.23 -16.63
C TRP A 70 7.80 7.71 -16.85
N LEU A 71 7.30 7.25 -18.00
CA LEU A 71 7.16 5.82 -18.32
C LEU A 71 8.20 5.34 -19.34
N ALA A 72 9.14 6.19 -19.78
CA ALA A 72 10.09 5.84 -20.83
C ALA A 72 11.29 5.02 -20.37
N THR A 73 11.66 5.11 -19.08
CA THR A 73 12.80 4.38 -18.51
C THR A 73 12.39 3.62 -17.26
N ALA A 74 12.90 2.41 -17.07
CA ALA A 74 12.54 1.57 -15.92
C ALA A 74 12.94 2.22 -14.58
N GLN A 75 14.01 3.01 -14.58
CA GLN A 75 14.52 3.74 -13.41
C GLN A 75 13.53 4.80 -12.91
N VAL A 76 12.66 5.32 -13.77
CA VAL A 76 11.62 6.30 -13.41
C VAL A 76 10.26 5.63 -13.30
N ALA A 77 9.92 4.75 -14.25
CA ALA A 77 8.62 4.10 -14.32
C ALA A 77 8.35 3.22 -13.10
N PHE A 78 9.33 2.40 -12.69
CA PHE A 78 9.11 1.47 -11.58
C PHE A 78 8.90 2.19 -10.24
N PRO A 79 9.72 3.20 -9.85
CA PRO A 79 9.40 4.00 -8.66
C PRO A 79 8.04 4.70 -8.72
N VAL A 80 7.63 5.20 -9.89
CA VAL A 80 6.30 5.83 -10.06
C VAL A 80 5.18 4.81 -9.83
N GLU A 81 5.30 3.60 -10.38
CA GLU A 81 4.36 2.51 -10.12
C GLU A 81 4.32 2.11 -8.64
N ILE A 82 5.46 2.12 -7.94
CA ILE A 82 5.51 1.90 -6.48
C ILE A 82 4.74 2.99 -5.73
N VAL A 83 4.92 4.26 -6.10
CA VAL A 83 4.20 5.39 -5.47
C VAL A 83 2.70 5.26 -5.68
N ILE A 84 2.26 4.89 -6.89
CA ILE A 84 0.84 4.66 -7.17
C ILE A 84 0.32 3.45 -6.40
N GLY A 85 1.09 2.37 -6.32
CA GLY A 85 0.77 1.21 -5.49
C GLY A 85 0.60 1.56 -4.01
N ILE A 86 1.47 2.43 -3.47
CA ILE A 86 1.33 2.97 -2.11
C ILE A 86 0.03 3.76 -2.00
N LEU A 87 -0.23 4.70 -2.92
CA LEU A 87 -1.40 5.56 -2.90
C LEU A 87 -2.71 4.77 -2.86
N VAL A 88 -2.81 3.74 -3.68
CA VAL A 88 -4.01 2.89 -3.79
C VAL A 88 -4.21 2.00 -2.55
N SER A 89 -3.14 1.67 -1.84
CA SER A 89 -3.20 0.87 -0.62
C SER A 89 -3.45 1.68 0.66
N ILE A 90 -3.32 3.02 0.61
CA ILE A 90 -3.55 3.90 1.77
C ILE A 90 -4.97 3.74 2.34
N PRO A 91 -6.07 3.79 1.55
CA PRO A 91 -7.42 3.73 2.10
C PRO A 91 -7.70 2.44 2.89
N PHE A 92 -7.32 1.30 2.32
CA PHE A 92 -7.47 0.00 2.96
C PHE A 92 -6.67 -0.06 4.27
N THR A 93 -5.40 0.31 4.22
CA THR A 93 -4.50 0.28 5.39
C THR A 93 -4.95 1.24 6.49
N THR A 94 -5.41 2.43 6.11
CA THR A 94 -5.97 3.42 7.04
C THR A 94 -7.22 2.87 7.73
N THR A 95 -8.08 2.16 7.00
CA THR A 95 -9.30 1.55 7.56
C THR A 95 -8.96 0.49 8.61
N VAL A 96 -7.96 -0.36 8.35
CA VAL A 96 -7.46 -1.34 9.31
C VAL A 96 -6.98 -0.64 10.59
N PHE A 97 -6.23 0.45 10.47
CA PHE A 97 -5.75 1.20 11.62
C PHE A 97 -6.83 1.95 12.38
N ILE A 98 -7.82 2.52 11.70
CA ILE A 98 -8.98 3.13 12.38
C ILE A 98 -9.71 2.07 13.20
N GLY A 99 -9.92 0.86 12.65
CA GLY A 99 -10.52 -0.26 13.37
C GLY A 99 -9.74 -0.61 14.63
N GLY A 100 -8.41 -0.73 14.51
CA GLY A 100 -7.54 -1.03 15.66
C GLY A 100 -7.44 0.08 16.69
N LEU A 101 -7.41 1.34 16.28
CA LEU A 101 -7.45 2.48 17.20
C LEU A 101 -8.79 2.58 17.93
N SER A 102 -9.89 2.23 17.25
CA SER A 102 -11.23 2.27 17.84
C SER A 102 -11.47 1.14 18.86
N SER A 103 -10.69 0.05 18.83
CA SER A 103 -10.78 -1.02 19.83
C SER A 103 -9.99 -0.74 21.11
N LEU A 104 -9.14 0.30 21.14
CA LEU A 104 -8.33 0.60 22.31
C LEU A 104 -9.18 1.30 23.40
N PRO A 105 -9.09 0.88 24.68
CA PRO A 105 -9.83 1.53 25.75
C PRO A 105 -9.42 3.00 25.93
N GLY A 106 -10.40 3.91 25.89
CA GLY A 106 -10.17 5.35 26.08
C GLY A 106 -9.60 5.71 27.45
N GLU A 107 -9.91 4.90 28.47
CA GLU A 107 -9.46 5.08 29.86
C GLU A 107 -7.92 5.11 29.99
N ILE A 108 -7.22 4.28 29.20
CA ILE A 108 -5.76 4.22 29.21
C ILE A 108 -5.17 5.55 28.71
N TYR A 109 -5.81 6.17 27.71
CA TYR A 109 -5.42 7.47 27.17
C TYR A 109 -5.77 8.63 28.10
N GLU A 110 -6.79 8.49 28.95
CA GLU A 110 -7.12 9.45 30.01
C GLU A 110 -6.12 9.39 31.16
N ALA A 111 -5.80 8.19 31.65
CA ALA A 111 -4.79 8.00 32.68
C ALA A 111 -3.44 8.59 32.27
N ALA A 112 -2.97 8.28 31.05
CA ALA A 112 -1.72 8.83 30.54
C ALA A 112 -1.73 10.38 30.44
N ARG A 113 -2.89 11.00 30.16
CA ARG A 113 -3.01 12.47 30.16
C ARG A 113 -2.93 13.06 31.56
N ILE A 114 -3.51 12.39 32.56
CA ILE A 114 -3.43 12.78 33.97
C ILE A 114 -1.98 12.70 34.47
N ASP A 115 -1.23 11.69 34.03
CA ASP A 115 0.20 11.52 34.31
C ASP A 115 1.11 12.50 33.55
N GLY A 116 0.55 13.41 32.76
CA GLY A 116 1.28 14.45 32.03
C GLY A 116 1.95 13.97 30.74
N ALA A 117 1.61 12.78 30.23
CA ALA A 117 2.20 12.27 28.99
C ALA A 117 1.77 13.10 27.77
N GLY A 118 2.76 13.65 27.06
CA GLY A 118 2.53 14.43 25.83
C GLY A 118 1.99 13.57 24.69
N PHE A 119 1.63 14.21 23.56
CA PHE A 119 1.18 13.48 22.36
C PHE A 119 2.24 12.49 21.85
N LEU A 120 3.50 12.91 21.78
CA LEU A 120 4.59 12.06 21.30
C LEU A 120 4.88 10.89 22.26
N ASP A 121 4.73 11.10 23.57
CA ASP A 121 4.93 10.05 24.56
C ASP A 121 3.84 8.99 24.47
N ARG A 122 2.57 9.43 24.36
CA ARG A 122 1.43 8.53 24.14
C ARG A 122 1.54 7.81 22.80
N LEU A 123 1.95 8.48 21.73
CA LEU A 123 2.12 7.85 20.43
C LEU A 123 3.17 6.72 20.48
N LYS A 124 4.35 7.00 21.03
CA LYS A 124 5.49 6.05 21.03
C LYS A 124 5.34 4.92 22.04
N HIS A 125 4.83 5.21 23.24
CA HIS A 125 4.81 4.25 24.34
C HIS A 125 3.46 3.57 24.56
N LEU A 126 2.38 4.10 23.97
CA LEU A 126 1.03 3.58 24.14
C LEU A 126 0.43 3.16 22.79
N THR A 127 0.24 4.10 21.87
CA THR A 127 -0.49 3.85 20.63
C THR A 127 0.25 2.89 19.71
N LEU A 128 1.52 3.13 19.39
CA LEU A 128 2.27 2.27 18.46
C LEU A 128 2.45 0.83 18.99
N PRO A 129 2.77 0.60 20.28
CA PRO A 129 2.81 -0.75 20.86
C PRO A 129 1.46 -1.46 20.81
N LEU A 130 0.38 -0.80 21.20
CA LEU A 130 -0.97 -1.38 21.19
C LEU A 130 -1.51 -1.60 19.76
N LEU A 131 -1.05 -0.81 18.79
CA LEU A 131 -1.42 -0.97 17.38
C LEU A 131 -0.58 -2.05 16.67
N LYS A 132 0.44 -2.62 17.32
CA LYS A 132 1.37 -3.58 16.70
C LYS A 132 0.67 -4.80 16.07
N PRO A 133 -0.35 -5.44 16.68
CA PRO A 133 -1.07 -6.54 16.03
C PRO A 133 -1.75 -6.10 14.73
N PHE A 134 -2.34 -4.90 14.71
CA PHE A 134 -2.95 -4.32 13.52
C PHE A 134 -1.92 -3.94 12.45
N ILE A 135 -0.74 -3.46 12.84
CA ILE A 135 0.39 -3.20 11.94
C ILE A 135 0.86 -4.50 11.30
N ASN A 136 0.97 -5.58 12.07
CA ASN A 136 1.37 -6.90 11.56
C ASN A 136 0.36 -7.41 10.52
N ILE A 137 -0.93 -7.37 10.84
CA ILE A 137 -2.01 -7.78 9.93
C ILE A 137 -1.98 -6.92 8.65
N ALA A 138 -1.93 -5.59 8.80
CA ALA A 138 -1.91 -4.67 7.66
C ALA A 138 -0.68 -4.88 6.77
N LEU A 139 0.50 -5.09 7.36
CA LEU A 139 1.75 -5.35 6.63
C LEU A 139 1.64 -6.60 5.76
N VAL A 140 1.11 -7.69 6.32
CA VAL A 140 0.97 -8.97 5.63
C VAL A 140 -0.03 -8.88 4.49
N LEU A 141 -1.21 -8.30 4.74
CA LEU A 141 -2.22 -8.09 3.70
C LEU A 141 -1.70 -7.20 2.57
N ASN A 142 -0.93 -6.16 2.89
CA ASN A 142 -0.27 -5.32 1.90
C ASN A 142 0.79 -6.10 1.10
N ILE A 143 1.61 -6.94 1.74
CA ILE A 143 2.61 -7.75 1.02
C ILE A 143 1.91 -8.67 0.01
N ILE A 144 0.83 -9.33 0.41
CA ILE A 144 0.04 -10.20 -0.47
C ILE A 144 -0.54 -9.41 -1.65
N HIS A 145 -1.08 -8.21 -1.40
CA HIS A 145 -1.62 -7.34 -2.46
C HIS A 145 -0.55 -6.86 -3.42
N VAL A 146 0.60 -6.39 -2.92
CA VAL A 146 1.70 -5.89 -3.74
C VAL A 146 2.31 -7.01 -4.57
N PHE A 147 2.48 -8.21 -4.01
CA PHE A 147 2.98 -9.38 -4.74
C PHE A 147 2.08 -9.73 -5.94
N ASN A 148 0.77 -9.48 -5.82
CA ASN A 148 -0.23 -9.75 -6.85
C ASN A 148 -0.67 -8.50 -7.62
N SER A 149 0.11 -7.41 -7.60
CA SER A 149 -0.25 -6.11 -8.19
C SER A 149 -0.12 -6.08 -9.73
N PHE A 150 -0.82 -6.98 -10.40
CA PHE A 150 -0.80 -7.09 -11.86
C PHE A 150 -1.38 -5.86 -12.58
N PRO A 151 -2.55 -5.31 -12.22
CA PRO A 151 -3.20 -4.28 -13.03
C PRO A 151 -2.38 -2.99 -13.16
N ILE A 152 -1.70 -2.56 -12.08
CA ILE A 152 -0.92 -1.32 -12.07
C ILE A 152 0.21 -1.43 -13.10
N ILE A 153 1.08 -2.43 -12.95
CA ILE A 153 2.23 -2.66 -13.84
C ILE A 153 1.76 -2.91 -15.27
N TRP A 154 0.75 -3.78 -15.45
CA TRP A 154 0.33 -4.19 -16.80
C TRP A 154 -0.31 -3.06 -17.59
N VAL A 155 -1.14 -2.22 -16.95
CA VAL A 155 -1.82 -1.12 -17.65
C VAL A 155 -0.87 0.04 -17.95
N MET A 156 0.03 0.34 -17.01
CA MET A 156 0.93 1.49 -17.12
C MET A 156 2.08 1.24 -18.10
N THR A 157 2.79 0.13 -17.93
CA THR A 157 4.02 -0.14 -18.67
C THR A 157 4.05 -1.49 -19.37
N GLN A 158 3.14 -2.42 -19.02
CA GLN A 158 3.20 -3.81 -19.48
C GLN A 158 4.52 -4.49 -19.10
N GLY A 159 5.20 -4.03 -18.04
CA GLY A 159 6.51 -4.53 -17.62
C GLY A 159 7.71 -3.89 -18.35
N ASP A 160 7.47 -3.00 -19.31
CA ASP A 160 8.51 -2.34 -20.10
C ASP A 160 9.01 -1.02 -19.48
N PRO A 161 10.17 -0.49 -19.91
CA PRO A 161 11.05 -0.95 -20.98
C PRO A 161 11.94 -2.14 -20.61
N ALA A 162 12.12 -3.05 -21.57
CA ALA A 162 13.03 -4.20 -21.48
C ALA A 162 12.78 -5.11 -20.26
N ASN A 163 11.51 -5.34 -19.92
CA ASN A 163 11.08 -6.07 -18.73
C ASN A 163 11.56 -5.45 -17.39
N GLY A 164 12.00 -4.19 -17.40
CA GLY A 164 12.58 -3.53 -16.23
C GLY A 164 11.59 -3.17 -15.13
N THR A 165 10.28 -3.18 -15.41
CA THR A 165 9.21 -2.96 -14.42
C THR A 165 8.43 -4.23 -14.11
N ASP A 166 8.79 -5.36 -14.71
CA ASP A 166 8.09 -6.63 -14.49
C ASP A 166 8.21 -7.11 -13.05
N ILE A 167 7.07 -7.53 -12.50
CA ILE A 167 6.98 -8.36 -11.30
C ILE A 167 6.75 -9.83 -11.71
N LEU A 168 6.89 -10.76 -10.76
CA LEU A 168 6.73 -12.19 -11.04
C LEU A 168 5.42 -12.51 -11.78
N VAL A 169 4.31 -11.89 -11.38
CA VAL A 169 2.99 -12.12 -11.99
C VAL A 169 2.93 -11.60 -13.44
N THR A 170 3.48 -10.42 -13.73
CA THR A 170 3.44 -9.85 -15.09
C THR A 170 4.39 -10.58 -16.02
N TYR A 171 5.55 -11.00 -15.51
CA TYR A 171 6.49 -11.81 -16.27
C TYR A 171 5.94 -13.22 -16.56
N LEU A 172 5.28 -13.85 -15.59
CA LEU A 172 4.55 -15.10 -15.78
C LEU A 172 3.50 -14.96 -16.89
N TYR A 173 2.73 -13.87 -16.86
CA TYR A 173 1.73 -13.58 -17.89
C TYR A 173 2.38 -13.44 -19.28
N LYS A 174 3.51 -12.72 -19.39
CA LYS A 174 4.26 -12.62 -20.66
C LYS A 174 4.72 -14.00 -21.15
N LEU A 175 5.28 -14.84 -20.27
CA LEU A 175 5.70 -16.20 -20.63
C LEU A 175 4.55 -17.02 -21.20
N ALA A 176 3.39 -17.03 -20.52
CA ALA A 176 2.23 -17.81 -20.95
C ALA A 176 1.61 -17.29 -22.25
N PHE A 177 1.30 -15.99 -22.30
CA PHE A 177 0.38 -15.42 -23.29
C PHE A 177 1.05 -14.58 -24.37
N ARG A 178 2.23 -14.00 -24.13
CA ARG A 178 2.99 -13.29 -25.16
C ARG A 178 4.01 -14.16 -25.86
N TYR A 179 4.76 -14.95 -25.09
CA TYR A 179 5.85 -15.78 -25.60
C TYR A 179 5.41 -17.20 -25.94
N GLY A 180 4.20 -17.62 -25.53
CA GLY A 180 3.68 -18.98 -25.76
C GLY A 180 4.43 -20.07 -25.01
N ARG A 181 5.27 -19.70 -24.03
CA ARG A 181 6.10 -20.60 -23.21
C ARG A 181 5.31 -21.06 -21.98
N ILE A 182 4.23 -21.80 -22.22
CA ILE A 182 3.29 -22.23 -21.17
C ILE A 182 3.96 -23.13 -20.12
N GLY A 183 4.91 -23.98 -20.52
CA GLY A 183 5.68 -24.82 -19.59
C GLY A 183 6.50 -24.01 -18.59
N ASP A 184 7.16 -22.94 -19.05
CA ASP A 184 7.94 -22.06 -18.18
C ASP A 184 7.04 -21.21 -17.28
N ALA A 185 5.88 -20.76 -17.80
CA ALA A 185 4.89 -20.07 -16.99
C ALA A 185 4.31 -20.97 -15.89
N ALA A 186 4.06 -22.26 -16.20
CA ALA A 186 3.60 -23.23 -15.22
C ALA A 186 4.65 -23.46 -14.11
N ALA A 187 5.93 -23.61 -14.48
CA ALA A 187 7.01 -23.72 -13.50
C ALA A 187 7.12 -22.47 -12.62
N MET A 188 7.02 -21.28 -13.22
CA MET A 188 7.01 -20.01 -12.48
C MET A 188 5.83 -19.91 -11.51
N SER A 189 4.64 -20.38 -11.92
CA SER A 189 3.45 -20.37 -11.06
C SER A 189 3.62 -21.22 -9.80
N LEU A 190 4.30 -22.37 -9.92
CA LEU A 190 4.64 -23.24 -8.78
C LEU A 190 5.62 -22.56 -7.84
N VAL A 191 6.64 -21.87 -8.38
CA VAL A 191 7.60 -21.10 -7.56
C VAL A 191 6.89 -19.97 -6.81
N MET A 192 6.03 -19.21 -7.49
CA MET A 192 5.24 -18.15 -6.85
C MET A 192 4.32 -18.71 -5.75
N PHE A 193 3.66 -19.84 -6.02
CA PHE A 193 2.84 -20.52 -5.01
C PHE A 193 3.68 -20.93 -3.80
N ALA A 194 4.87 -21.52 -4.01
CA ALA A 194 5.76 -21.91 -2.91
C ALA A 194 6.21 -20.71 -2.07
N ILE A 195 6.54 -19.58 -2.70
CA ILE A 195 6.91 -18.32 -2.01
C ILE A 195 5.75 -17.82 -1.15
N LEU A 196 4.54 -17.73 -1.72
CA LEU A 196 3.35 -17.28 -1.00
C LEU A 196 2.95 -18.23 0.13
N LEU A 197 3.08 -19.54 -0.09
CA LEU A 197 2.82 -20.56 0.93
C LEU A 197 3.81 -20.44 2.09
N ALA A 198 5.11 -20.32 1.80
CA ALA A 198 6.13 -20.14 2.82
C ALA A 198 5.87 -18.86 3.64
N PHE A 199 5.56 -17.75 2.97
CA PHE A 199 5.21 -16.50 3.63
C PHE A 199 3.97 -16.65 4.53
N THR A 200 2.92 -17.31 4.02
CA THR A 200 1.68 -17.56 4.76
C THR A 200 1.91 -18.43 6.00
N ILE A 201 2.73 -19.48 5.90
CA ILE A 201 3.06 -20.35 7.03
C ILE A 201 3.84 -19.59 8.10
N VAL A 202 4.84 -18.79 7.71
CA VAL A 202 5.62 -17.96 8.64
C VAL A 202 4.70 -16.99 9.37
N TYR A 203 3.82 -16.30 8.63
CA TYR A 203 2.84 -15.40 9.21
C TYR A 203 1.89 -16.10 10.18
N ALA A 204 1.27 -17.21 9.76
CA ALA A 204 0.33 -17.95 10.61
C ALA A 204 0.98 -18.41 11.91
N ARG A 205 2.26 -18.85 11.86
CA ARG A 205 3.01 -19.21 13.07
C ARG A 205 3.31 -18.01 13.97
N MET A 206 3.61 -16.85 13.40
CA MET A 206 3.82 -15.63 14.18
C MET A 206 2.53 -15.15 14.84
N ALA A 207 1.43 -15.13 14.09
CA ALA A 207 0.12 -14.71 14.59
C ALA A 207 -0.41 -15.65 15.69
N MET A 208 -0.28 -16.97 15.51
CA MET A 208 -0.70 -17.93 16.55
C MET A 208 0.13 -17.80 17.84
N ARG A 209 1.42 -17.43 17.74
CA ARG A 209 2.26 -17.17 18.92
C ARG A 209 1.85 -15.91 19.68
N GLU A 210 1.38 -14.88 18.98
CA GLU A 210 0.91 -13.64 19.58
C GLU A 210 -0.40 -13.87 20.36
N ASN A 211 -1.36 -14.60 19.79
CA ASN A 211 -2.61 -14.96 20.47
C ASN A 211 -2.40 -15.85 21.71
N SER A 212 -1.45 -16.81 21.66
CA SER A 212 -1.15 -17.65 22.82
C SER A 212 -0.51 -16.87 23.98
N GLN A 213 0.17 -15.75 23.69
CA GLN A 213 0.75 -14.89 24.73
C GLN A 213 -0.31 -13.99 25.38
N GLU A 214 -1.37 -13.62 24.64
CA GLU A 214 -2.53 -12.90 25.20
C GLU A 214 -3.43 -13.80 26.06
N GLU A 215 -3.48 -15.11 25.81
CA GLU A 215 -4.21 -16.08 26.66
C GLU A 215 -3.46 -16.44 27.95
N GLU A 216 -2.13 -16.29 27.99
CA GLU A 216 -1.28 -16.61 29.15
C GLU A 216 -0.99 -15.40 30.07
N ALA A 217 -1.29 -14.17 29.64
CA ALA A 217 -1.03 -12.91 30.36
C ALA A 217 -2.29 -12.35 31.06
#